data_AF-A0A0S9CKP6-F1
#
_entry.id   AF-A0A0S9CKP6-F1
#
_cell.length_a   1.000
_cell.length_b   1.000
_cell.length_c   1.000
_cell.angle_alpha   90.00
_cell.angle_beta   90.00
_cell.angle_gamma   90.00
#
_symmetry.space_group_name_H-M   'P 1'
#
loop_
_entity.id
_entity.type
_entity.pdbx_description
1 polymer ?
#
loop_
_entity_poly.entity_id
_entity_poly.type
_entity_poly.pdbx_seq_one_letter_code
_entity_poly.pdbx_strand_id
1 'polypeptide(L)'
;MPTPSPAPTPASAPSPVAVVPYTLGSLGYTLAPDTPADKAAAIRDAMDFAVDHANALGAFYGNVNVAYNAGVRTADASYLGTIRFGGSIGRRVALHELAHWLGSGSVGEWGRQVQAGRFTGALTVARITAYEGPTAWLNADGQHFWPYGLNYDNEFGETQRNTQLVSAQVVDMGRGGDATAAIAGTRRFQNRSSSIVLQAAAAADVPSQGPSVGGGIQQWRTVFADGFITLANVADGRMIQASGTGDGVAATLAAPATMPAQRWEMIPTGDGWFLLRNRATRNCLDNAGNLAAGAAIRLWGCGSSPNQHWRLIR
;
A
#
# COMPACT_ATOMS: atom_id res chain seq x y z
N MET A 1 -39.54 32.45 -44.47
CA MET A 1 -38.21 31.93 -44.12
C MET A 1 -38.31 31.25 -42.76
N PRO A 2 -37.84 30.01 -42.58
CA PRO A 2 -37.85 29.39 -41.26
C PRO A 2 -36.82 30.08 -40.36
N THR A 3 -37.21 30.40 -39.14
CA THR A 3 -36.33 30.94 -38.10
C THR A 3 -35.24 29.92 -37.74
N PRO A 4 -33.96 30.31 -37.66
CA PRO A 4 -32.90 29.40 -37.26
C PRO A 4 -33.14 28.92 -35.83
N SER A 5 -33.10 27.61 -35.63
CA SER A 5 -33.18 26.98 -34.31
C SER A 5 -31.97 27.42 -33.47
N PRO A 6 -32.15 27.80 -32.19
CA PRO A 6 -31.03 28.22 -31.36
C PRO A 6 -30.01 27.08 -31.22
N ALA A 7 -28.73 27.42 -31.41
CA ALA A 7 -27.64 26.48 -31.21
C ALA A 7 -27.68 25.93 -29.77
N PRO A 8 -27.46 24.62 -29.56
CA PRO A 8 -27.42 24.06 -28.22
C PRO A 8 -26.31 24.75 -27.42
N THR A 9 -26.68 25.26 -26.24
CA THR A 9 -25.73 25.86 -25.31
C THR A 9 -24.67 24.81 -24.95
N PRO A 10 -23.37 25.10 -25.05
CA PRO A 10 -22.34 24.14 -24.66
C PRO A 10 -22.55 23.76 -23.20
N ALA A 11 -22.62 22.45 -22.92
CA ALA A 11 -22.73 21.94 -21.57
C ALA A 11 -21.58 22.52 -20.72
N SER A 12 -21.91 23.12 -19.57
CA SER A 12 -20.92 23.65 -18.64
C SER A 12 -19.92 22.55 -18.27
N ALA A 13 -18.62 22.85 -18.33
CA ALA A 13 -17.60 21.92 -17.89
C ALA A 13 -17.86 21.49 -16.44
N PRO A 14 -17.71 20.20 -16.10
CA PRO A 14 -17.96 19.73 -14.75
C PRO A 14 -17.03 20.42 -13.75
N SER A 15 -17.57 20.80 -12.58
CA SER A 15 -16.81 21.50 -11.56
C SER A 15 -15.71 20.62 -10.96
N PRO A 16 -14.53 21.18 -10.66
CA PRO A 16 -13.45 20.43 -10.05
C PRO A 16 -13.83 19.96 -8.64
N VAL A 17 -13.52 18.70 -8.33
CA VAL A 17 -13.65 18.11 -6.99
C VAL A 17 -12.32 18.24 -6.27
N ALA A 18 -12.36 18.76 -5.03
CA ALA A 18 -11.18 18.90 -4.19
C ALA A 18 -10.47 17.55 -4.02
N VAL A 19 -9.14 17.57 -4.17
CA VAL A 19 -8.32 16.38 -3.94
C VAL A 19 -7.98 16.31 -2.45
N VAL A 20 -8.69 15.45 -1.73
CA VAL A 20 -8.43 15.20 -0.31
C VAL A 20 -7.81 13.82 -0.17
N PRO A 21 -6.56 13.70 0.33
CA PRO A 21 -5.92 12.40 0.57
C PRO A 21 -6.82 11.48 1.41
N TYR A 22 -6.85 10.21 1.04
CA TYR A 22 -7.48 9.18 1.84
C TYR A 22 -6.46 8.70 2.87
N THR A 23 -6.80 8.83 4.15
CA THR A 23 -6.01 8.33 5.27
C THR A 23 -6.68 7.05 5.76
N LEU A 24 -6.06 5.88 5.52
CA LEU A 24 -6.64 4.59 5.90
C LEU A 24 -6.55 4.38 7.42
N GLY A 25 -5.35 4.58 7.98
CA GLY A 25 -5.04 4.48 9.40
C GLY A 25 -4.55 5.81 9.98
N SER A 26 -4.46 5.87 11.30
CA SER A 26 -3.98 7.04 12.04
C SER A 26 -2.95 6.65 13.09
N LEU A 27 -2.15 5.62 12.83
CA LEU A 27 -1.05 5.22 13.70
C LEU A 27 -0.06 6.38 13.80
N GLY A 28 0.25 6.78 15.02
CA GLY A 28 1.25 7.80 15.33
C GLY A 28 2.33 7.28 16.27
N TYR A 29 3.25 8.16 16.64
CA TYR A 29 4.25 7.87 17.66
C TYR A 29 4.60 9.11 18.49
N THR A 30 5.12 8.87 19.69
CA THR A 30 5.64 9.90 20.59
C THR A 30 7.07 9.57 20.97
N LEU A 31 8.01 10.45 20.62
CA LEU A 31 9.41 10.32 20.97
C LEU A 31 9.68 10.93 22.35
N ALA A 32 10.39 10.20 23.20
CA ALA A 32 10.81 10.65 24.52
C ALA A 32 11.64 11.94 24.43
N PRO A 33 11.31 12.96 25.26
CA PRO A 33 11.86 14.32 25.13
C PRO A 33 13.35 14.43 25.45
N ASP A 34 13.90 13.47 26.20
CA ASP A 34 15.30 13.38 26.62
C ASP A 34 16.20 12.66 25.59
N THR A 35 15.65 12.30 24.43
CA THR A 35 16.41 11.66 23.34
C THR A 35 17.52 12.61 22.83
N PRO A 36 18.79 12.16 22.77
CA PRO A 36 19.88 12.97 22.21
C PRO A 36 19.57 13.44 20.79
N ALA A 37 19.93 14.69 20.46
CA ALA A 37 19.50 15.34 19.22
C ALA A 37 19.88 14.58 17.94
N ASP A 38 21.08 13.99 17.90
CA ASP A 38 21.55 13.19 16.78
C ASP A 38 20.72 11.90 16.60
N LYS A 39 20.33 11.27 17.71
CA LYS A 39 19.45 10.09 17.72
C LYS A 39 18.02 10.45 17.37
N ALA A 40 17.52 11.58 17.87
CA ALA A 40 16.16 12.03 17.62
C ALA A 40 15.90 12.22 16.12
N ALA A 41 16.84 12.79 15.36
CA ALA A 41 16.70 12.95 13.91
C ALA A 41 16.57 11.59 13.19
N ALA A 42 17.44 10.63 13.51
CA ALA A 42 17.43 9.30 12.89
C ALA A 42 16.18 8.49 13.28
N ILE A 43 15.74 8.59 14.54
CA ILE A 43 14.53 7.92 15.03
C ILE A 43 13.28 8.52 14.36
N ARG A 44 13.24 9.84 14.17
CA ARG A 44 12.13 10.49 13.46
C ARG A 44 12.04 10.02 12.02
N ASP A 45 13.13 10.03 11.25
CA ASP A 45 13.14 9.49 9.88
C ASP A 45 12.65 8.03 9.82
N ALA A 46 13.10 7.21 10.76
CA ALA A 46 12.72 5.79 10.81
C ALA A 46 11.24 5.59 11.17
N MET A 47 10.75 6.30 12.19
CA MET A 47 9.37 6.17 12.67
C MET A 47 8.36 6.84 11.74
N ASP A 48 8.67 8.02 11.18
CA ASP A 48 7.86 8.70 10.17
C ASP A 48 7.65 7.76 8.98
N PHE A 49 8.73 7.15 8.46
CA PHE A 49 8.61 6.12 7.42
C PHE A 49 7.71 4.95 7.85
N ALA A 50 7.93 4.38 9.04
CA ALA A 50 7.20 3.19 9.47
C ALA A 50 5.70 3.44 9.65
N VAL A 51 5.32 4.57 10.26
CA VAL A 51 3.92 4.94 10.45
C VAL A 51 3.25 5.33 9.14
N ASP A 52 3.91 6.10 8.28
CA ASP A 52 3.36 6.47 6.97
C ASP A 52 3.23 5.25 6.06
N HIS A 53 4.21 4.34 6.08
CA HIS A 53 4.16 3.07 5.36
C HIS A 53 2.99 2.20 5.82
N ALA A 54 2.79 2.05 7.14
CA ALA A 54 1.67 1.31 7.69
C ALA A 54 0.32 1.96 7.32
N ASN A 55 0.18 3.27 7.54
CA ASN A 55 -1.04 4.03 7.26
C ASN A 55 -1.38 4.11 5.76
N ALA A 56 -0.38 3.99 4.87
CA ALA A 56 -0.59 3.90 3.42
C ALA A 56 -1.17 2.53 2.99
N LEU A 57 -0.97 1.49 3.79
CA LEU A 57 -1.42 0.12 3.48
C LEU A 57 -2.64 -0.33 4.27
N GLY A 58 -3.07 0.38 5.30
CA GLY A 58 -4.20 -0.08 6.10
C GLY A 58 -4.62 0.82 7.24
N ALA A 59 -5.71 0.41 7.87
CA ALA A 59 -6.34 1.04 9.03
C ALA A 59 -5.63 0.68 10.35
N PHE A 60 -4.35 1.02 10.47
CA PHE A 60 -3.62 0.88 11.72
C PHE A 60 -3.91 2.07 12.64
N TYR A 61 -4.01 1.81 13.95
CA TYR A 61 -4.38 2.81 14.95
C TYR A 61 -3.52 2.70 16.20
N GLY A 62 -3.43 3.81 16.94
CA GLY A 62 -2.70 3.89 18.21
C GLY A 62 -1.57 4.91 18.16
N ASN A 63 -0.84 5.01 19.27
CA ASN A 63 0.33 5.86 19.39
C ASN A 63 1.47 5.08 20.02
N VAL A 64 2.54 4.87 19.24
CA VAL A 64 3.72 4.13 19.66
C VAL A 64 4.59 5.01 20.55
N ASN A 65 4.87 4.60 21.78
CA ASN A 65 5.88 5.26 22.59
C ASN A 65 7.27 4.86 22.10
N VAL A 66 8.14 5.83 21.87
CA VAL A 66 9.49 5.61 21.31
C VAL A 66 10.53 6.27 22.19
N ALA A 67 11.62 5.57 22.46
CA ALA A 67 12.74 6.09 23.24
C ALA A 67 14.09 5.65 22.67
N TYR A 68 15.15 6.36 23.05
CA TYR A 68 16.52 5.92 22.84
C TYR A 68 17.10 5.34 24.14
N ASN A 69 17.80 4.21 24.06
CA ASN A 69 18.53 3.62 25.17
C ASN A 69 19.85 3.00 24.69
N ALA A 70 20.97 3.59 25.10
CA ALA A 70 22.31 3.13 24.69
C ALA A 70 22.67 1.72 25.19
N GLY A 71 21.97 1.20 26.21
CA GLY A 71 22.11 -0.17 26.70
C GLY A 71 21.39 -1.21 25.84
N VAL A 72 20.53 -0.79 24.91
CA VAL A 72 19.87 -1.69 23.94
C VAL A 72 20.83 -1.95 22.78
N ARG A 73 21.09 -3.22 22.47
CA ARG A 73 22.08 -3.61 21.46
C ARG A 73 21.71 -3.16 20.04
N THR A 74 20.45 -3.32 19.67
CA THR A 74 19.92 -2.97 18.33
C THR A 74 18.73 -2.03 18.50
N ALA A 75 17.53 -2.61 18.61
CA ALA A 75 16.31 -2.03 19.09
C ALA A 75 15.51 -3.16 19.73
N ASP A 76 14.49 -2.82 20.51
CA ASP A 76 13.52 -3.80 20.99
C ASP A 76 12.14 -3.19 21.14
N ALA A 77 11.14 -4.07 21.09
CA ALA A 77 9.76 -3.75 21.33
C ALA A 77 9.02 -4.94 21.91
N SER A 78 7.89 -4.66 22.55
CA SER A 78 6.93 -5.66 23.00
C SER A 78 5.53 -5.18 22.66
N TYR A 79 4.55 -6.07 22.74
CA TYR A 79 3.18 -5.77 22.36
C TYR A 79 2.64 -4.53 23.09
N LEU A 80 2.28 -3.51 22.32
CA LEU A 80 1.81 -2.19 22.78
C LEU A 80 2.73 -1.49 23.80
N GLY A 81 3.98 -1.93 23.91
CA GLY A 81 4.99 -1.34 24.77
C GLY A 81 5.68 -0.13 24.15
N THR A 82 6.88 0.16 24.64
CA THR A 82 7.78 1.16 24.05
C THR A 82 8.68 0.51 23.01
N ILE A 83 8.83 1.13 21.84
CA ILE A 83 9.94 0.81 20.92
C ILE A 83 11.18 1.55 21.41
N ARG A 84 12.21 0.81 21.80
CA ARG A 84 13.49 1.38 22.26
C ARG A 84 14.55 1.18 21.18
N PHE A 85 15.03 2.28 20.62
CA PHE A 85 16.18 2.26 19.72
C PHE A 85 17.49 2.32 20.51
N GLY A 86 18.48 1.54 20.10
CA GLY A 86 19.81 1.51 20.71
C GLY A 86 20.90 1.57 19.66
N GLY A 87 21.74 0.53 19.59
CA GLY A 87 22.85 0.45 18.64
C GLY A 87 22.45 0.37 17.16
N SER A 88 21.17 0.23 16.82
CA SER A 88 20.67 0.25 15.43
C SER A 88 19.44 1.13 15.31
N ILE A 89 19.49 2.10 14.39
CA ILE A 89 18.41 3.04 14.10
C ILE A 89 18.24 3.11 12.59
N GLY A 90 17.04 2.85 12.09
CA GLY A 90 16.75 2.93 10.66
C GLY A 90 15.34 2.45 10.32
N ARG A 91 14.89 2.79 9.11
CA ARG A 91 13.54 2.53 8.60
C ARG A 91 13.15 1.04 8.66
N ARG A 92 14.06 0.14 8.28
CA ARG A 92 13.86 -1.31 8.42
C ARG A 92 13.65 -1.71 9.88
N VAL A 93 14.52 -1.25 10.78
CA VAL A 93 14.44 -1.54 12.21
C VAL A 93 13.10 -1.07 12.76
N ALA A 94 12.69 0.17 12.45
CA ALA A 94 11.41 0.69 12.90
C ALA A 94 10.21 -0.17 12.44
N LEU A 95 10.18 -0.59 11.18
CA LEU A 95 9.10 -1.43 10.67
C LEU A 95 9.12 -2.85 11.28
N HIS A 96 10.31 -3.40 11.54
CA HIS A 96 10.49 -4.66 12.26
C HIS A 96 9.99 -4.56 13.72
N GLU A 97 10.43 -3.55 14.46
CA GLU A 97 9.97 -3.33 15.84
C GLU A 97 8.47 -3.02 15.91
N LEU A 98 7.91 -2.38 14.88
CA LEU A 98 6.47 -2.17 14.78
C LEU A 98 5.71 -3.51 14.67
N ALA A 99 6.28 -4.53 14.02
CA ALA A 99 5.70 -5.88 14.02
C ALA A 99 5.62 -6.47 15.43
N HIS A 100 6.69 -6.34 16.21
CA HIS A 100 6.70 -6.73 17.62
C HIS A 100 5.72 -5.92 18.47
N TRP A 101 5.60 -4.62 18.22
CA TRP A 101 4.63 -3.76 18.89
C TRP A 101 3.17 -4.17 18.58
N LEU A 102 2.92 -4.65 17.36
CA LEU A 102 1.62 -5.16 16.92
C LEU A 102 1.33 -6.60 17.41
N GLY A 103 2.36 -7.33 17.87
CA GLY A 103 2.20 -8.61 18.57
C GLY A 103 3.04 -9.75 18.03
N SER A 104 3.68 -9.62 16.88
CA SER A 104 4.53 -10.67 16.32
C SER A 104 5.66 -11.00 17.31
N GLY A 105 5.80 -12.25 17.75
CA GLY A 105 6.87 -12.65 18.67
C GLY A 105 6.78 -12.13 20.11
N SER A 106 5.74 -11.38 20.47
CA SER A 106 5.69 -10.63 21.73
C SER A 106 4.46 -10.94 22.59
N VAL A 107 3.66 -11.93 22.18
CA VAL A 107 2.40 -12.32 22.84
C VAL A 107 2.26 -13.83 22.95
N GLY A 108 1.50 -14.32 23.93
CA GLY A 108 1.31 -15.77 24.12
C GLY A 108 0.65 -16.46 22.92
N GLU A 109 -0.24 -15.77 22.20
CA GLU A 109 -0.92 -16.27 21.01
C GLU A 109 0.04 -16.52 19.85
N TRP A 110 1.17 -15.79 19.79
CA TRP A 110 2.24 -16.08 18.84
C TRP A 110 2.75 -17.51 19.02
N GLY A 111 3.11 -17.87 20.25
CA GLY A 111 3.60 -19.21 20.57
C GLY A 111 2.58 -20.32 20.28
N ARG A 112 1.28 -20.03 20.32
CA ARG A 112 0.23 -20.98 19.92
C ARG A 112 0.14 -21.16 18.40
N GLN A 113 0.41 -20.09 17.65
CA GLN A 113 0.42 -20.13 16.18
C GLN A 113 1.71 -20.68 15.60
N VAL A 114 2.82 -20.62 16.35
CA VAL A 114 4.10 -21.21 15.93
C VAL A 114 4.13 -22.70 16.24
N GLN A 115 4.05 -23.52 15.20
CA GLN A 115 4.08 -24.98 15.29
C GLN A 115 5.14 -25.53 14.35
N ALA A 116 6.00 -26.42 14.85
CA ALA A 116 7.09 -27.04 14.09
C ALA A 116 7.96 -26.02 13.31
N GLY A 117 8.27 -24.88 13.94
CA GLY A 117 9.10 -23.82 13.35
C GLY A 117 8.40 -22.96 12.29
N ARG A 118 7.06 -22.96 12.25
CA ARG A 118 6.26 -22.23 11.25
C ARG A 118 5.10 -21.50 11.91
N PHE A 119 4.78 -20.31 11.41
CA PHE A 119 3.53 -19.63 11.78
C PHE A 119 2.37 -20.24 10.98
N THR A 120 1.37 -20.77 11.68
CA THR A 120 0.30 -21.61 11.10
C THR A 120 -1.07 -20.93 11.03
N GLY A 121 -1.15 -19.65 11.39
CA GLY A 121 -2.38 -18.86 11.29
C GLY A 121 -2.97 -18.85 9.87
N ALA A 122 -4.27 -19.11 9.77
CA ALA A 122 -4.93 -19.38 8.50
C ALA A 122 -4.86 -18.21 7.50
N LEU A 123 -5.04 -16.97 7.98
CA LEU A 123 -4.99 -15.80 7.10
C LEU A 123 -3.54 -15.51 6.66
N THR A 124 -2.57 -15.67 7.56
CA THR A 124 -1.15 -15.52 7.25
C THR A 124 -0.69 -16.56 6.24
N VAL A 125 -1.12 -17.83 6.40
CA VAL A 125 -0.85 -18.92 5.46
C VAL A 125 -1.46 -18.62 4.08
N ALA A 126 -2.72 -18.19 4.00
CA ALA A 126 -3.35 -17.82 2.73
C ALA A 126 -2.57 -16.70 2.01
N ARG A 127 -2.10 -15.70 2.77
CA ARG A 127 -1.35 -14.55 2.25
C ARG A 127 0.03 -14.93 1.74
N ILE A 128 0.82 -15.70 2.48
CA ILE A 128 2.13 -16.17 2.00
C ILE A 128 1.99 -17.10 0.79
N THR A 129 0.95 -17.96 0.77
CA THR A 129 0.64 -18.80 -0.40
C THR A 129 0.28 -17.98 -1.63
N ALA A 130 -0.44 -16.86 -1.47
CA ALA A 130 -0.77 -15.98 -2.59
C ALA A 130 0.48 -15.26 -3.15
N TYR A 131 1.44 -14.94 -2.30
CA TYR A 131 2.70 -14.31 -2.72
C TYR A 131 3.65 -15.26 -3.43
N GLU A 132 3.90 -16.42 -2.83
CA GLU A 132 5.03 -17.28 -3.17
C GLU A 132 4.60 -18.61 -3.80
N GLY A 133 3.31 -18.93 -3.75
CA GLY A 133 2.74 -20.16 -4.31
C GLY A 133 2.35 -21.21 -3.26
N PRO A 134 1.75 -22.33 -3.70
CA PRO A 134 1.09 -23.31 -2.82
C PRO A 134 2.03 -24.05 -1.86
N THR A 135 3.33 -24.08 -2.15
CA THR A 135 4.33 -24.74 -1.30
C THR A 135 5.01 -23.79 -0.33
N ALA A 136 4.64 -22.51 -0.32
CA ALA A 136 5.26 -21.52 0.54
C ALA A 136 4.77 -21.62 1.98
N TRP A 137 5.66 -21.33 2.92
CA TRP A 137 5.35 -21.23 4.34
C TRP A 137 6.09 -20.06 4.97
N LEU A 138 5.55 -19.56 6.08
CA LEU A 138 6.20 -18.58 6.93
C LEU A 138 6.90 -19.33 8.08
N ASN A 139 8.23 -19.37 8.04
CA ASN A 139 9.00 -19.88 9.17
C ASN A 139 8.87 -18.90 10.34
N ALA A 140 8.90 -19.43 11.56
CA ALA A 140 8.86 -18.63 12.76
C ALA A 140 9.52 -19.36 13.92
N ASP A 141 10.11 -18.58 14.82
CA ASP A 141 10.61 -19.05 16.11
C ASP A 141 9.86 -18.35 17.26
N GLY A 142 10.44 -18.35 18.47
CA GLY A 142 9.83 -17.72 19.63
C GLY A 142 9.62 -16.21 19.49
N GLN A 143 10.30 -15.54 18.55
CA GLN A 143 10.31 -14.09 18.43
C GLN A 143 10.15 -13.63 16.97
N HIS A 144 10.84 -14.23 16.01
CA HIS A 144 10.92 -13.73 14.64
C HIS A 144 10.21 -14.63 13.64
N PHE A 145 9.97 -14.09 12.45
CA PHE A 145 9.50 -14.86 11.30
C PHE A 145 10.32 -14.55 10.05
N TRP A 146 10.31 -15.47 9.08
CA TRP A 146 10.92 -15.28 7.76
C TRP A 146 10.24 -16.20 6.73
N PRO A 147 10.17 -15.80 5.44
CA PRO A 147 10.67 -14.57 4.85
C PRO A 147 9.88 -13.31 5.28
N TYR A 148 10.39 -12.13 4.90
CA TYR A 148 9.75 -10.81 5.11
C TYR A 148 9.64 -10.34 6.57
N GLY A 149 10.41 -10.93 7.48
CA GLY A 149 10.51 -10.48 8.87
C GLY A 149 11.25 -9.15 9.05
N LEU A 150 12.07 -8.75 8.05
CA LEU A 150 12.95 -7.58 8.13
C LEU A 150 14.00 -7.70 9.25
N ASN A 151 14.42 -8.95 9.52
CA ASN A 151 15.43 -9.35 10.48
C ASN A 151 16.83 -8.85 10.05
N TYR A 152 17.07 -8.73 8.74
CA TYR A 152 18.35 -8.30 8.17
C TYR A 152 18.18 -7.16 7.14
N ASP A 153 19.22 -6.33 6.99
CA ASP A 153 19.19 -5.15 6.10
C ASP A 153 18.87 -5.48 4.63
N ASN A 154 19.32 -6.64 4.15
CA ASN A 154 19.05 -7.10 2.79
C ASN A 154 17.58 -7.48 2.52
N GLU A 155 16.71 -7.48 3.53
CA GLU A 155 15.28 -7.79 3.39
C GLU A 155 14.40 -6.54 3.15
N PHE A 156 14.96 -5.33 3.17
CA PHE A 156 14.19 -4.07 3.13
C PHE A 156 13.47 -3.80 1.79
N GLY A 157 13.68 -4.60 0.75
CA GLY A 157 13.03 -4.43 -0.57
C GLY A 157 11.55 -4.80 -0.64
N GLU A 158 11.00 -5.52 0.35
CA GLU A 158 9.62 -6.06 0.32
C GLU A 158 8.83 -5.67 1.59
N THR A 159 8.97 -4.42 2.03
CA THR A 159 8.32 -3.85 3.22
C THR A 159 6.79 -3.92 3.20
N GLN A 160 6.17 -3.87 2.01
CA GLN A 160 4.72 -4.09 1.87
C GLN A 160 4.32 -5.47 2.40
N ARG A 161 5.04 -6.52 2.01
CA ARG A 161 4.70 -7.90 2.37
C ARG A 161 4.84 -8.13 3.85
N ASN A 162 5.86 -7.53 4.48
CA ASN A 162 5.97 -7.48 5.94
C ASN A 162 4.69 -6.91 6.59
N THR A 163 4.29 -5.69 6.23
CA THR A 163 3.10 -5.04 6.82
C THR A 163 1.83 -5.84 6.60
N GLN A 164 1.64 -6.40 5.40
CA GLN A 164 0.48 -7.23 5.09
C GLN A 164 0.51 -8.56 5.89
N LEU A 165 1.66 -9.23 6.02
CA LEU A 165 1.75 -10.44 6.84
C LEU A 165 1.52 -10.14 8.33
N VAL A 166 2.08 -9.06 8.86
CA VAL A 166 1.87 -8.63 10.25
C VAL A 166 0.40 -8.33 10.51
N SER A 167 -0.28 -7.64 9.58
CA SER A 167 -1.74 -7.42 9.67
C SER A 167 -2.53 -8.73 9.72
N ALA A 168 -2.12 -9.75 8.96
CA ALA A 168 -2.75 -11.07 9.02
C ALA A 168 -2.46 -11.81 10.34
N GLN A 169 -1.23 -11.73 10.83
CA GLN A 169 -0.83 -12.32 12.12
C GLN A 169 -1.66 -11.74 13.27
N VAL A 170 -1.94 -10.43 13.27
CA VAL A 170 -2.80 -9.77 14.26
C VAL A 170 -4.20 -10.42 14.30
N VAL A 171 -4.77 -10.74 13.14
CA VAL A 171 -6.06 -11.44 13.04
C VAL A 171 -5.95 -12.86 13.55
N ASP A 172 -4.96 -13.62 13.08
CA ASP A 172 -4.76 -15.01 13.47
C ASP A 172 -4.51 -15.15 14.98
N MET A 173 -3.87 -14.15 15.59
CA MET A 173 -3.66 -14.09 17.04
C MET A 173 -4.88 -13.55 17.82
N GLY A 174 -6.00 -13.22 17.16
CA GLY A 174 -7.22 -12.74 17.81
C GLY A 174 -7.11 -11.34 18.41
N ARG A 175 -6.21 -10.50 17.90
CA ARG A 175 -5.86 -9.19 18.48
C ARG A 175 -6.45 -8.00 17.74
N GLY A 176 -7.09 -8.23 16.59
CA GLY A 176 -7.70 -7.17 15.79
C GLY A 176 -8.22 -7.68 14.45
N GLY A 177 -8.73 -6.77 13.64
CA GLY A 177 -9.10 -7.05 12.25
C GLY A 177 -7.92 -6.91 11.31
N ASP A 178 -8.09 -7.36 10.06
CA ASP A 178 -7.09 -7.15 9.00
C ASP A 178 -7.09 -5.67 8.59
N ALA A 179 -6.18 -4.89 9.17
CA ALA A 179 -6.04 -3.47 8.90
C ALA A 179 -5.87 -3.19 7.40
N THR A 180 -5.20 -4.08 6.67
CA THR A 180 -4.95 -3.90 5.23
C THR A 180 -6.18 -4.12 4.36
N ALA A 181 -7.20 -4.86 4.85
CA ALA A 181 -8.47 -5.00 4.15
C ALA A 181 -9.23 -3.66 4.01
N ALA A 182 -8.90 -2.65 4.82
CA ALA A 182 -9.46 -1.31 4.72
C ALA A 182 -9.13 -0.58 3.41
N ILE A 183 -8.16 -1.07 2.63
CA ILE A 183 -7.91 -0.57 1.27
C ILE A 183 -9.16 -0.73 0.37
N ALA A 184 -9.96 -1.77 0.60
CA ALA A 184 -11.14 -2.06 -0.20
C ALA A 184 -12.25 -1.01 -0.08
N GLY A 185 -13.00 -0.82 -1.16
CA GLY A 185 -14.10 0.15 -1.26
C GLY A 185 -13.99 1.00 -2.53
N THR A 186 -14.86 2.00 -2.65
CA THR A 186 -14.76 2.97 -3.75
C THR A 186 -13.63 3.95 -3.47
N ARG A 187 -12.69 4.06 -4.41
CA ARG A 187 -11.47 4.86 -4.32
C ARG A 187 -11.28 5.71 -5.56
N ARG A 188 -10.46 6.74 -5.43
CA ARG A 188 -9.93 7.53 -6.54
C ARG A 188 -8.41 7.58 -6.39
N PHE A 189 -7.68 7.69 -7.50
CA PHE A 189 -6.22 7.64 -7.51
C PHE A 189 -5.67 8.90 -8.16
N GLN A 190 -4.87 9.66 -7.43
CA GLN A 190 -4.15 10.79 -7.99
C GLN A 190 -2.73 10.38 -8.34
N ASN A 191 -2.23 10.82 -9.49
CA ASN A 191 -0.83 10.68 -9.86
C ASN A 191 0.01 11.84 -9.28
N ARG A 192 1.22 11.55 -8.80
CA ARG A 192 2.11 12.54 -8.17
C ARG A 192 2.69 13.55 -9.16
N SER A 193 3.08 13.14 -10.37
CA SER A 193 3.72 14.04 -11.34
C SER A 193 2.73 15.03 -11.96
N SER A 194 1.53 14.55 -12.31
CA SER A 194 0.54 15.36 -13.02
C SER A 194 -0.49 16.03 -12.11
N SER A 195 -0.59 15.60 -10.84
CA SER A 195 -1.61 16.04 -9.88
C SER A 195 -3.07 15.84 -10.35
N ILE A 196 -3.28 15.10 -11.43
CA ILE A 196 -4.60 14.72 -11.95
C ILE A 196 -4.87 13.24 -11.67
N VAL A 197 -6.10 12.79 -11.93
CA VAL A 197 -6.58 11.51 -11.42
C VAL A 197 -6.72 10.46 -12.52
N LEU A 198 -6.52 9.21 -12.13
CA LEU A 198 -6.79 8.03 -12.95
C LEU A 198 -8.28 7.97 -13.32
N GLN A 199 -8.56 7.77 -14.60
CA GLN A 199 -9.93 7.69 -15.11
C GLN A 199 -10.04 6.67 -16.25
N ALA A 200 -11.27 6.24 -16.51
CA ALA A 200 -11.61 5.44 -17.69
C ALA A 200 -12.91 5.96 -18.28
N ALA A 201 -12.85 6.51 -19.49
CA ALA A 201 -14.05 6.84 -20.24
C ALA A 201 -14.79 5.55 -20.64
N ALA A 202 -16.12 5.60 -20.67
CA ALA A 202 -16.93 4.46 -21.11
C ALA A 202 -16.50 4.02 -22.52
N ALA A 203 -16.38 2.71 -22.72
CA ALA A 203 -15.91 2.06 -23.97
C ALA A 203 -14.46 2.35 -24.39
N ALA A 204 -13.65 3.07 -23.61
CA ALA A 204 -12.22 3.19 -23.89
C ALA A 204 -11.49 1.88 -23.56
N ASP A 205 -10.57 1.41 -24.40
CA ASP A 205 -9.80 0.18 -24.14
C ASP A 205 -8.61 0.40 -23.20
N VAL A 206 -8.16 1.66 -23.07
CA VAL A 206 -6.97 2.06 -22.29
C VAL A 206 -7.40 3.11 -21.26
N PRO A 207 -7.04 2.95 -19.97
CA PRO A 207 -7.30 3.98 -18.97
C PRO A 207 -6.46 5.23 -19.26
N SER A 208 -6.96 6.38 -18.85
CA SER A 208 -6.29 7.67 -19.02
C SER A 208 -6.18 8.41 -17.68
N GLN A 209 -5.66 9.63 -17.70
CA GLN A 209 -5.78 10.57 -16.59
C GLN A 209 -6.60 11.80 -16.97
N GLY A 210 -7.17 12.51 -15.99
CA GLY A 210 -7.91 13.75 -16.23
C GLY A 210 -8.13 14.58 -14.97
N PRO A 211 -8.51 15.86 -15.10
CA PRO A 211 -8.74 16.75 -13.96
C PRO A 211 -9.72 16.13 -12.97
N SER A 212 -9.52 16.34 -11.68
CA SER A 212 -10.42 15.80 -10.64
C SER A 212 -11.80 16.44 -10.77
N VAL A 213 -12.79 15.72 -11.33
CA VAL A 213 -14.17 16.19 -11.54
C VAL A 213 -15.22 15.25 -10.92
N GLY A 214 -14.78 14.15 -10.31
CA GLY A 214 -15.66 13.16 -9.68
C GLY A 214 -16.37 12.26 -10.70
N GLY A 215 -17.43 11.59 -10.25
CA GLY A 215 -18.22 10.67 -11.08
C GLY A 215 -17.61 9.27 -11.28
N GLY A 216 -18.42 8.34 -11.78
CA GLY A 216 -18.08 6.92 -11.88
C GLY A 216 -16.83 6.63 -12.71
N ILE A 217 -16.52 7.46 -13.71
CA ILE A 217 -15.34 7.26 -14.58
C ILE A 217 -14.02 7.50 -13.85
N GLN A 218 -14.01 8.26 -12.74
CA GLN A 218 -12.84 8.53 -11.90
C GLN A 218 -12.85 7.73 -10.59
N GLN A 219 -13.89 6.92 -10.38
CA GLN A 219 -14.07 6.09 -9.20
C GLN A 219 -13.79 4.62 -9.54
N TRP A 220 -13.11 3.96 -8.63
CA TRP A 220 -12.64 2.59 -8.78
C TRP A 220 -13.11 1.78 -7.58
N ARG A 221 -13.84 0.70 -7.82
CA ARG A 221 -14.15 -0.31 -6.83
C ARG A 221 -12.89 -1.14 -6.60
N THR A 222 -12.20 -0.82 -5.52
CA THR A 222 -11.04 -1.56 -5.05
C THR A 222 -11.50 -2.74 -4.23
N VAL A 223 -11.09 -3.94 -4.61
CA VAL A 223 -11.23 -5.16 -3.80
C VAL A 223 -9.84 -5.53 -3.31
N PHE A 224 -9.72 -5.91 -2.04
CA PHE A 224 -8.48 -6.40 -1.45
C PHE A 224 -8.63 -7.88 -1.12
N ALA A 225 -7.67 -8.70 -1.56
CA ALA A 225 -7.60 -10.12 -1.22
C ALA A 225 -6.14 -10.58 -1.24
N ASP A 226 -5.74 -11.26 -0.17
CA ASP A 226 -4.42 -11.90 -0.02
C ASP A 226 -3.23 -11.00 -0.39
N GLY A 227 -3.31 -9.71 -0.01
CA GLY A 227 -2.25 -8.73 -0.24
C GLY A 227 -2.27 -8.02 -1.60
N PHE A 228 -3.19 -8.38 -2.47
CA PHE A 228 -3.37 -7.75 -3.78
C PHE A 228 -4.68 -6.95 -3.84
N ILE A 229 -4.70 -5.97 -4.73
CA ILE A 229 -5.92 -5.27 -5.11
C ILE A 229 -6.33 -5.54 -6.55
N THR A 230 -7.62 -5.44 -6.83
CA THR A 230 -8.17 -5.26 -8.18
C THR A 230 -8.84 -3.90 -8.27
N LEU A 231 -8.81 -3.26 -9.44
CA LEU A 231 -9.36 -1.92 -9.66
C LEU A 231 -10.42 -1.97 -10.78
N ALA A 232 -11.70 -2.09 -10.41
CA ALA A 232 -12.81 -2.06 -11.37
C ALA A 232 -13.39 -0.64 -11.47
N ASN A 233 -13.53 -0.10 -12.68
CA ASN A 233 -14.15 1.22 -12.85
C ASN A 233 -15.62 1.20 -12.43
N VAL A 234 -16.08 2.23 -11.72
CA VAL A 234 -17.46 2.28 -11.23
C VAL A 234 -18.48 2.53 -12.35
N ALA A 235 -18.10 3.18 -13.45
CA ALA A 235 -19.02 3.48 -14.54
C ALA A 235 -19.36 2.27 -15.41
N ASP A 236 -18.41 1.36 -15.66
CA ASP A 236 -18.59 0.24 -16.60
C ASP A 236 -18.16 -1.14 -16.08
N GLY A 237 -17.61 -1.22 -14.87
CA GLY A 237 -17.22 -2.48 -14.23
C GLY A 237 -15.94 -3.14 -14.76
N ARG A 238 -15.30 -2.57 -15.79
CA ARG A 238 -14.05 -3.13 -16.33
C ARG A 238 -12.87 -2.87 -15.41
N MET A 239 -11.97 -3.84 -15.32
CA MET A 239 -10.79 -3.80 -14.48
C MET A 239 -9.57 -3.33 -15.25
N ILE A 240 -8.71 -2.55 -14.59
CA ILE A 240 -7.36 -2.28 -15.10
C ILE A 240 -6.56 -3.58 -15.05
N GLN A 241 -5.97 -3.92 -16.19
CA GLN A 241 -5.07 -5.06 -16.33
C GLN A 241 -3.78 -4.68 -17.06
N ALA A 242 -2.72 -5.42 -16.76
CA ALA A 242 -1.51 -5.39 -17.59
C ALA A 242 -1.74 -6.18 -18.88
N SER A 243 -1.49 -5.56 -20.04
CA SER A 243 -1.65 -6.22 -21.35
C SER A 243 -0.42 -7.02 -21.79
N GLY A 244 0.73 -6.80 -21.14
CA GLY A 244 2.00 -7.44 -21.43
C GLY A 244 3.12 -6.88 -20.56
N THR A 245 4.33 -7.41 -20.75
CA THR A 245 5.54 -7.01 -20.03
C THR A 245 6.36 -6.04 -20.85
N GLY A 246 7.00 -5.07 -20.19
CA GLY A 246 7.94 -4.14 -20.82
C GLY A 246 7.51 -2.68 -20.77
N ASP A 247 8.48 -1.81 -21.04
CA ASP A 247 8.31 -0.37 -20.93
C ASP A 247 7.44 0.19 -22.05
N GLY A 248 6.48 1.04 -21.69
CA GLY A 248 5.58 1.70 -22.62
C GLY A 248 4.39 0.85 -23.07
N VAL A 249 4.31 -0.41 -22.63
CA VAL A 249 3.14 -1.28 -22.87
C VAL A 249 1.89 -0.63 -22.26
N ALA A 250 0.77 -0.67 -22.99
CA ALA A 250 -0.47 -0.07 -22.49
C ALA A 250 -1.03 -0.84 -21.28
N ALA A 251 -1.56 -0.13 -20.29
CA ALA A 251 -2.58 -0.71 -19.44
C ALA A 251 -3.86 -0.86 -20.26
N THR A 252 -4.69 -1.88 -19.98
CA THR A 252 -5.97 -2.07 -20.68
C THR A 252 -7.12 -2.24 -19.70
N LEU A 253 -8.34 -2.09 -20.20
CA LEU A 253 -9.58 -2.29 -19.46
C LEU A 253 -10.30 -3.53 -19.98
N ALA A 254 -10.56 -4.50 -19.11
CA ALA A 254 -11.20 -5.75 -19.48
C ALA A 254 -12.28 -6.17 -18.48
N ALA A 255 -13.13 -7.13 -18.87
CA ALA A 255 -14.08 -7.72 -17.95
C ALA A 255 -13.36 -8.36 -16.73
N PRO A 256 -13.96 -8.33 -15.54
CA PRO A 256 -13.40 -8.99 -14.36
C PRO A 256 -13.08 -10.47 -14.60
N ALA A 257 -11.86 -10.87 -14.24
CA ALA A 257 -11.37 -12.23 -14.35
C ALA A 257 -10.42 -12.56 -13.19
N THR A 258 -10.37 -13.83 -12.79
CA THR A 258 -9.49 -14.29 -11.71
C THR A 258 -8.09 -14.58 -12.24
N MET A 259 -7.37 -13.56 -12.69
CA MET A 259 -6.04 -13.69 -13.31
C MET A 259 -4.99 -12.76 -12.69
N PRO A 260 -3.70 -13.15 -12.66
CA PRO A 260 -2.63 -12.30 -12.12
C PRO A 260 -2.50 -10.93 -12.82
N ALA A 261 -2.87 -10.83 -14.10
CA ALA A 261 -2.79 -9.58 -14.86
C ALA A 261 -3.74 -8.47 -14.34
N GLN A 262 -4.79 -8.83 -13.58
CA GLN A 262 -5.73 -7.89 -12.96
C GLN A 262 -5.44 -7.62 -11.47
N ARG A 263 -4.37 -8.22 -10.93
CA ARG A 263 -3.98 -8.10 -9.53
C ARG A 263 -2.76 -7.20 -9.37
N TRP A 264 -2.83 -6.28 -8.43
CA TRP A 264 -1.84 -5.24 -8.20
C TRP A 264 -1.36 -5.26 -6.76
N GLU A 265 -0.05 -5.18 -6.57
CA GLU A 265 0.60 -4.90 -5.29
C GLU A 265 0.67 -3.39 -5.09
N MET A 266 0.32 -2.91 -3.89
CA MET A 266 0.54 -1.52 -3.49
C MET A 266 1.87 -1.44 -2.77
N ILE A 267 2.87 -0.79 -3.36
CA ILE A 267 4.21 -0.68 -2.77
C ILE A 267 4.38 0.75 -2.27
N PRO A 268 4.32 0.99 -0.95
CA PRO A 268 4.45 2.34 -0.43
C PRO A 268 5.84 2.92 -0.68
N THR A 269 5.89 4.22 -0.91
CA THR A 269 7.14 5.00 -1.04
C THR A 269 7.63 5.54 0.30
N GLY A 270 6.86 5.36 1.38
CA GLY A 270 7.16 5.84 2.73
C GLY A 270 6.73 7.28 3.02
N ASP A 271 6.01 7.92 2.10
CA ASP A 271 5.54 9.32 2.23
C ASP A 271 4.06 9.46 1.80
N GLY A 272 3.25 8.42 2.04
CA GLY A 272 1.82 8.39 1.73
C GLY A 272 1.48 8.15 0.25
N TRP A 273 2.48 7.90 -0.60
CA TRP A 273 2.28 7.44 -1.98
C TRP A 273 2.62 5.95 -2.11
N PHE A 274 2.22 5.35 -3.23
CA PHE A 274 2.55 3.98 -3.56
C PHE A 274 2.69 3.79 -5.06
N LEU A 275 3.46 2.77 -5.45
CA LEU A 275 3.40 2.19 -6.77
C LEU A 275 2.29 1.14 -6.83
N LEU A 276 1.74 0.92 -8.02
CA LEU A 276 0.85 -0.19 -8.33
C LEU A 276 1.61 -1.18 -9.23
N ARG A 277 2.21 -2.22 -8.64
CA ARG A 277 2.99 -3.24 -9.35
C ARG A 277 2.10 -4.40 -9.76
N ASN A 278 2.06 -4.73 -11.04
CA ASN A 278 1.26 -5.85 -11.54
C ASN A 278 1.83 -7.20 -11.09
N ARG A 279 0.97 -8.13 -10.67
CA ARG A 279 1.39 -9.46 -10.23
C ARG A 279 1.94 -10.32 -11.37
N ALA A 280 1.38 -10.23 -12.58
CA ALA A 280 1.84 -11.02 -13.72
C ALA A 280 3.15 -10.52 -14.32
N THR A 281 3.28 -9.20 -14.49
CA THR A 281 4.36 -8.61 -15.31
C THR A 281 5.46 -7.96 -14.49
N ARG A 282 5.21 -7.69 -13.20
CA ARG A 282 6.11 -6.94 -12.29
C ARG A 282 6.39 -5.49 -12.73
N ASN A 283 5.74 -5.00 -13.78
CA ASN A 283 5.73 -3.59 -14.17
C ASN A 283 4.75 -2.78 -13.31
N CYS A 284 5.02 -1.49 -13.17
CA CYS A 284 4.21 -0.54 -12.41
C CYS A 284 3.31 0.31 -13.32
N LEU A 285 2.15 0.70 -12.80
CA LEU A 285 1.23 1.62 -13.46
C LEU A 285 1.84 3.03 -13.56
N ASP A 286 1.85 3.60 -14.76
CA ASP A 286 2.64 4.79 -15.10
C ASP A 286 1.86 5.73 -16.01
N ASN A 287 1.89 7.06 -15.78
CA ASN A 287 1.34 8.04 -16.74
C ASN A 287 2.31 8.42 -17.87
N ALA A 288 3.42 7.68 -17.98
CA ALA A 288 4.55 7.86 -18.90
C ALA A 288 5.18 9.26 -18.87
N GLY A 289 5.06 9.98 -17.74
CA GLY A 289 5.53 11.35 -17.60
C GLY A 289 4.72 12.37 -18.41
N ASN A 290 3.65 11.96 -19.08
CA ASN A 290 2.75 12.87 -19.77
C ASN A 290 1.85 13.54 -18.73
N LEU A 291 1.74 14.86 -18.73
CA LEU A 291 0.96 15.61 -17.74
C LEU A 291 -0.45 15.98 -18.24
N ALA A 292 -0.75 15.72 -19.52
CA ALA A 292 -1.98 16.15 -20.16
C ALA A 292 -3.19 15.32 -19.73
N ALA A 293 -4.35 15.97 -19.66
CA ALA A 293 -5.64 15.30 -19.60
C ALA A 293 -5.86 14.44 -20.85
N GLY A 294 -6.40 13.24 -20.67
CA GLY A 294 -6.58 12.25 -21.73
C GLY A 294 -5.33 11.44 -22.05
N ALA A 295 -4.17 11.73 -21.46
CA ALA A 295 -2.98 10.91 -21.66
C ALA A 295 -3.21 9.48 -21.18
N ALA A 296 -2.81 8.52 -22.00
CA ALA A 296 -2.96 7.10 -21.74
C ALA A 296 -2.05 6.64 -20.59
N ILE A 297 -2.58 5.73 -19.77
CA ILE A 297 -1.83 5.05 -18.72
C ILE A 297 -1.14 3.81 -19.29
N ARG A 298 0.11 3.62 -18.91
CA ARG A 298 1.03 2.60 -19.41
C ARG A 298 1.61 1.79 -18.25
N LEU A 299 2.43 0.84 -18.63
CA LEU A 299 3.25 0.02 -17.75
C LEU A 299 4.72 0.36 -17.99
N TRP A 300 5.49 0.30 -16.91
CA TRP A 300 6.93 0.53 -16.96
C TRP A 300 7.63 -0.27 -15.86
N GLY A 301 8.93 -0.52 -15.99
CA GLY A 301 9.74 -0.98 -14.86
C GLY A 301 9.51 -0.10 -13.64
N CYS A 302 9.26 -0.72 -12.48
CA CYS A 302 9.04 -0.01 -11.23
C CYS A 302 10.31 0.73 -10.80
N GLY A 303 10.21 2.03 -10.54
CA GLY A 303 11.31 2.89 -10.12
C GLY A 303 10.88 3.92 -9.07
N SER A 304 11.60 5.03 -8.95
CA SER A 304 11.31 6.11 -8.00
C SER A 304 10.70 7.36 -8.66
N SER A 305 10.39 7.28 -9.96
CA SER A 305 9.93 8.43 -10.72
C SER A 305 8.49 8.81 -10.35
N PRO A 306 8.17 10.09 -10.08
CA PRO A 306 6.85 10.51 -9.61
C PRO A 306 5.66 10.15 -10.52
N ASN A 307 5.90 9.92 -11.82
CA ASN A 307 4.90 9.44 -12.78
C ASN A 307 4.34 8.05 -12.45
N GLN A 308 5.02 7.27 -11.60
CA GLN A 308 4.59 5.95 -11.13
C GLN A 308 3.97 5.98 -9.73
N HIS A 309 3.96 7.14 -9.07
CA HIS A 309 3.51 7.28 -7.70
C HIS A 309 2.04 7.71 -7.69
N TRP A 310 1.22 6.91 -7.01
CA TRP A 310 -0.21 7.10 -6.87
C TRP A 310 -0.55 7.31 -5.40
N ARG A 311 -1.62 8.06 -5.13
CA ARG A 311 -2.23 8.11 -3.79
C ARG A 311 -3.74 7.92 -3.86
N LEU A 312 -4.29 7.30 -2.82
CA LEU A 312 -5.72 7.23 -2.63
C LEU A 312 -6.25 8.62 -2.24
N ILE A 313 -7.36 9.02 -2.84
CA ILE A 313 -8.06 10.28 -2.53
C ILE A 313 -9.57 10.01 -2.38
N ARG A 314 -10.27 10.94 -1.73
CA ARG A 314 -11.74 10.94 -1.62
C ARG A 314 -12.42 11.36 -2.93
#